data_AF-A0A7S0HIJ9-F1
#
_entry.id   AF-A0A7S0HIJ9-F1
#
_cell.length_a   1.000
_cell.length_b   1.000
_cell.length_c   1.000
_cell.angle_alpha   90.00
_cell.angle_beta   90.00
_cell.angle_gamma   90.00
#
_symmetry.space_group_name_H-M   'P 1'
#
loop_
_entity.id
_entity.type
_entity.pdbx_description
1 polymer ?
#
loop_
_entity_poly.entity_id
_entity_poly.type
_entity_poly.pdbx_seq_one_letter_code
_entity_poly.pdbx_strand_id
1 'polypeptide(L)'
;VQGHPELPDAAAPVVLELDDDTSGPDDISNANILRIVLSETTDEETNALVWKYLGYRYDAAAGEYDASAVFPKWAKKYPQPPDLVGVTRTYERAVDEPVLRAVQALQKSVPTEHKDNLRQCLRPLGWPGFKMEGLTPNMTRRAQVGQWLIYYRKALHGVSLEELVRRREARQLEEAAKVAADGTLPPTGTTKQGVL
;
A
#
# COMPACT_ATOMS: atom_id res chain seq x y z
N VAL A 1 -14.64 3.17 60.16
CA VAL A 1 -15.43 3.03 58.91
C VAL A 1 -14.57 3.58 57.78
N GLN A 2 -14.03 2.70 56.95
CA GLN A 2 -13.14 3.05 55.84
C GLN A 2 -14.00 3.56 54.67
N GLY A 3 -13.76 4.79 54.22
CA GLY A 3 -14.33 5.35 52.99
C GLY A 3 -13.25 5.42 51.93
N HIS A 4 -13.30 4.50 50.98
CA HIS A 4 -12.50 4.51 49.75
C HIS A 4 -13.02 5.65 48.86
N PRO A 5 -12.19 6.58 48.36
CA PRO A 5 -12.59 7.40 47.23
C PRO A 5 -12.54 6.55 45.95
N GLU A 6 -13.71 6.40 45.31
CA GLU A 6 -13.88 5.82 43.97
C GLU A 6 -12.92 6.48 42.96
N LEU A 7 -12.21 5.64 42.23
CA LEU A 7 -11.44 6.01 41.05
C LEU A 7 -12.42 6.44 39.94
N PRO A 8 -12.18 7.56 39.23
CA PRO A 8 -13.03 7.92 38.11
C PRO A 8 -12.88 6.91 36.97
N ASP A 9 -14.05 6.41 36.59
CA ASP A 9 -14.46 5.70 35.38
C ASP A 9 -13.39 5.60 34.28
N ALA A 10 -13.08 4.36 33.92
CA ALA A 10 -12.21 4.00 32.81
C ALA A 10 -12.71 4.70 31.54
N ALA A 11 -11.92 5.65 31.04
CA ALA A 11 -12.15 6.32 29.78
C ALA A 11 -12.44 5.30 28.68
N ALA A 12 -13.71 5.24 28.27
CA ALA A 12 -14.12 4.56 27.06
C ALA A 12 -13.25 5.07 25.89
N PRO A 13 -12.78 4.19 24.98
CA PRO A 13 -12.00 4.63 23.84
C PRO A 13 -12.86 5.59 23.03
N VAL A 14 -12.40 6.83 22.92
CA VAL A 14 -12.96 7.86 22.05
C VAL A 14 -12.87 7.31 20.63
N VAL A 15 -13.99 6.77 20.14
CA VAL A 15 -14.21 6.52 18.73
C VAL A 15 -14.34 7.88 18.07
N LEU A 16 -13.21 8.37 17.56
CA LEU A 16 -13.17 9.49 16.64
C LEU A 16 -13.95 9.08 15.39
N GLU A 17 -15.24 9.41 15.35
CA GLU A 17 -16.03 9.48 14.11
C GLU A 17 -15.45 10.63 13.28
N LEU A 18 -14.35 10.33 12.60
CA LEU A 18 -13.77 11.18 11.57
C LEU A 18 -14.56 10.89 10.30
N ASP A 19 -15.28 11.91 9.81
CA ASP A 19 -16.01 11.90 8.54
C ASP A 19 -15.09 11.38 7.41
N ASP A 20 -15.14 10.06 7.18
CA ASP A 20 -14.38 9.38 6.15
C ASP A 20 -15.17 9.50 4.85
N ASP A 21 -14.54 10.07 3.83
CA ASP A 21 -15.00 10.00 2.44
C ASP A 21 -14.99 8.51 2.01
N THR A 22 -16.06 7.81 2.41
CA THR A 22 -16.26 6.35 2.58
C THR A 22 -16.78 5.67 1.30
N SER A 23 -16.43 6.13 0.11
CA SER A 23 -16.92 5.46 -1.11
C SER A 23 -16.26 4.07 -1.36
N GLY A 24 -15.58 3.48 -0.37
CA GLY A 24 -14.91 2.19 -0.44
C GLY A 24 -15.13 1.31 0.79
N PRO A 25 -14.70 0.05 0.76
CA PRO A 25 -14.84 -0.90 1.86
C PRO A 25 -14.20 -0.36 3.15
N ASP A 26 -14.88 -0.60 4.27
CA ASP A 26 -14.54 -0.09 5.61
C ASP A 26 -13.09 -0.44 6.02
N ASP A 27 -12.62 -1.61 5.56
CA ASP A 27 -11.27 -2.10 5.82
C ASP A 27 -10.14 -1.35 5.07
N ILE A 28 -10.45 -0.42 4.15
CA ILE A 28 -9.50 0.54 3.56
C ILE A 28 -9.93 1.99 3.73
N SER A 29 -10.69 2.29 4.79
CA SER A 29 -10.95 3.66 5.24
C SER A 29 -9.65 4.41 5.56
N ASN A 30 -9.68 5.74 5.51
CA ASN A 30 -8.52 6.56 5.88
C ASN A 30 -8.10 6.29 7.32
N ALA A 31 -9.06 6.05 8.22
CA ALA A 31 -8.81 5.66 9.59
C ALA A 31 -8.01 4.35 9.69
N ASN A 32 -8.42 3.30 8.96
CA ASN A 32 -7.69 2.04 8.98
C ASN A 32 -6.30 2.14 8.34
N ILE A 33 -6.18 2.92 7.26
CA ILE A 33 -4.87 3.20 6.64
C ILE A 33 -3.97 3.97 7.60
N LEU A 34 -4.51 4.92 8.37
CA LEU A 34 -3.74 5.63 9.39
C LEU A 34 -3.20 4.66 10.44
N ARG A 35 -4.03 3.71 10.91
CA ARG A 35 -3.60 2.66 11.86
C ARG A 35 -2.48 1.79 11.30
N ILE A 36 -2.52 1.46 10.01
CA ILE A 36 -1.43 0.74 9.34
C ILE A 36 -0.13 1.55 9.37
N VAL A 37 -0.20 2.84 9.02
CA VAL A 37 0.94 3.76 8.95
C VAL A 37 1.55 4.03 10.32
N LEU A 38 0.72 4.12 11.37
CA LEU A 38 1.14 4.29 12.75
C LEU A 38 1.62 2.98 13.41
N SER A 39 1.68 1.88 12.66
CA SER A 39 2.05 0.55 13.16
C SER A 39 1.12 0.03 14.28
N GLU A 40 -0.14 0.43 14.28
CA GLU A 40 -1.17 -0.02 15.23
C GLU A 40 -1.84 -1.35 14.83
N THR A 41 -1.42 -1.93 13.70
CA THR A 41 -1.89 -3.22 13.14
C THR A 41 -0.71 -4.18 13.04
N THR A 42 -0.94 -5.49 13.08
CA THR A 42 0.16 -6.44 12.93
C THR A 42 0.69 -6.47 11.49
N ASP A 43 1.92 -6.97 11.32
CA ASP A 43 2.52 -7.11 10.00
C ASP A 43 1.70 -8.10 9.14
N GLU A 44 1.17 -9.16 9.75
CA GLU A 44 0.31 -10.17 9.12
C GLU A 44 -1.03 -9.59 8.69
N GLU A 45 -1.69 -8.79 9.54
CA GLU A 45 -2.95 -8.12 9.20
C GLU A 45 -2.78 -7.17 8.02
N THR A 46 -1.71 -6.38 8.05
CA THR A 46 -1.38 -5.44 6.96
C THR A 46 -1.14 -6.20 5.65
N ASN A 47 -0.37 -7.29 5.70
CA ASN A 47 -0.10 -8.12 4.54
C ASN A 47 -1.37 -8.78 4.00
N ALA A 48 -2.17 -9.40 4.86
CA ALA A 48 -3.42 -10.06 4.48
C ALA A 48 -4.39 -9.08 3.81
N LEU A 49 -4.49 -7.86 4.32
CA LEU A 49 -5.30 -6.79 3.72
C LEU A 49 -4.83 -6.49 2.30
N VAL A 50 -3.54 -6.28 2.09
CA VAL A 50 -3.00 -6.00 0.75
C VAL A 50 -3.19 -7.20 -0.18
N TRP A 51 -2.98 -8.42 0.30
CA TRP A 51 -3.19 -9.63 -0.49
C TRP A 51 -4.63 -9.76 -0.97
N LYS A 52 -5.61 -9.48 -0.09
CA LYS A 52 -7.04 -9.44 -0.43
C LYS A 52 -7.33 -8.51 -1.60
N TYR A 53 -6.73 -7.31 -1.62
CA TYR A 53 -6.96 -6.32 -2.68
C TYR A 53 -6.08 -6.50 -3.91
N LEU A 54 -4.93 -7.16 -3.78
CA LEU A 54 -4.14 -7.63 -4.92
C LEU A 54 -4.87 -8.74 -5.70
N GLY A 55 -5.81 -9.43 -5.04
CA GLY A 55 -6.61 -10.50 -5.63
C GLY A 55 -6.21 -11.90 -5.18
N TYR A 56 -5.30 -12.04 -4.21
CA TYR A 56 -4.99 -13.36 -3.66
C TYR A 56 -6.18 -13.87 -2.86
N ARG A 57 -6.50 -15.15 -3.05
CA ARG A 57 -7.55 -15.84 -2.31
C ARG A 57 -6.94 -17.06 -1.64
N TYR A 58 -7.06 -17.15 -0.32
CA TYR A 58 -6.62 -18.33 0.39
C TYR A 58 -7.59 -19.48 0.11
N ASP A 59 -7.10 -20.55 -0.51
CA ASP A 59 -7.85 -21.78 -0.73
C ASP A 59 -7.57 -22.72 0.44
N ALA A 60 -8.54 -22.85 1.35
CA ALA A 60 -8.41 -23.70 2.52
C ALA A 60 -8.41 -25.21 2.19
N ALA A 61 -8.89 -25.61 1.00
CA ALA A 61 -8.91 -27.01 0.59
C ALA A 61 -7.54 -27.45 0.04
N ALA A 62 -6.84 -26.56 -0.66
CA ALA A 62 -5.46 -26.78 -1.11
C ALA A 62 -4.41 -26.37 -0.07
N GLY A 63 -4.75 -25.50 0.89
CA GLY A 63 -3.82 -24.91 1.84
C GLY A 63 -2.89 -23.88 1.20
N GLU A 64 -3.24 -23.36 0.02
CA GLU A 64 -2.42 -22.48 -0.81
C GLU A 64 -3.17 -21.19 -1.18
N TYR A 65 -2.43 -20.14 -1.52
CA TYR A 65 -3.05 -18.93 -2.06
C TYR A 65 -3.24 -19.04 -3.57
N ASP A 66 -4.48 -18.89 -4.02
CA ASP A 66 -4.81 -18.71 -5.43
C ASP A 66 -4.47 -17.28 -5.88
N ALA A 67 -3.69 -17.19 -6.96
CA ALA A 67 -3.29 -15.95 -7.60
C ALA A 67 -4.04 -15.70 -8.92
N SER A 68 -5.10 -16.46 -9.22
CA SER A 68 -5.80 -16.41 -10.50
C SER A 68 -6.52 -15.06 -10.72
N ALA A 69 -6.94 -14.41 -9.64
CA ALA A 69 -7.54 -13.07 -9.68
C ALA A 69 -6.52 -11.92 -9.50
N VAL A 70 -5.22 -12.23 -9.40
CA VAL A 70 -4.15 -11.23 -9.25
C VAL A 70 -3.72 -10.70 -10.60
N PHE A 71 -3.27 -9.45 -10.65
CA PHE A 71 -2.74 -8.86 -11.89
C PHE A 71 -1.68 -9.77 -12.54
N PRO A 72 -1.78 -10.09 -13.85
CA PRO A 72 -0.97 -11.14 -14.47
C PRO A 72 0.54 -10.88 -14.41
N LYS A 73 0.96 -9.60 -14.50
CA LYS A 73 2.37 -9.22 -14.33
C LYS A 73 2.88 -9.41 -12.89
N TRP A 74 1.99 -9.24 -11.91
CA TRP A 74 2.31 -9.46 -10.50
C TRP A 74 2.33 -10.96 -10.19
N ALA A 75 1.28 -11.70 -10.56
CA ALA A 75 1.18 -13.16 -10.35
C ALA A 75 2.37 -13.92 -10.98
N LYS A 76 2.82 -13.51 -12.17
CA LYS A 76 4.01 -14.11 -12.81
C LYS A 76 5.29 -13.93 -12.01
N LYS A 77 5.42 -12.81 -11.29
CA LYS A 77 6.60 -12.48 -10.49
C LYS A 77 6.49 -13.02 -9.06
N TYR A 78 5.27 -13.08 -8.53
CA TYR A 78 4.94 -13.48 -7.18
C TYR A 78 3.75 -14.47 -7.23
N PRO A 79 4.02 -15.76 -7.53
CA PRO A 79 2.95 -16.78 -7.58
C PRO A 79 2.36 -17.02 -6.19
N GLN A 80 3.16 -16.87 -5.14
CA GLN A 80 2.73 -16.87 -3.74
C GLN A 80 2.75 -15.42 -3.21
N PRO A 81 1.87 -15.08 -2.26
CA PRO A 81 1.79 -13.73 -1.72
C PRO A 81 3.08 -13.37 -0.97
N PRO A 82 3.79 -12.30 -1.37
CA PRO A 82 5.01 -11.89 -0.70
C PRO A 82 4.70 -11.09 0.57
N ASP A 83 5.61 -11.13 1.54
CA ASP A 83 5.62 -10.17 2.64
C ASP A 83 6.02 -8.78 2.11
N LEU A 84 5.24 -7.76 2.48
CA LEU A 84 5.41 -6.37 2.03
C LEU A 84 5.88 -5.43 3.14
N VAL A 85 5.78 -5.86 4.40
CA VAL A 85 6.05 -5.04 5.59
C VAL A 85 7.37 -5.46 6.25
N GLY A 86 7.58 -6.76 6.44
CA GLY A 86 8.85 -7.31 6.91
C GLY A 86 9.15 -7.14 8.40
N VAL A 87 9.99 -8.07 8.89
CA VAL A 87 10.21 -8.42 10.30
C VAL A 87 10.91 -7.32 11.11
N THR A 88 10.37 -7.05 12.29
CA THR A 88 10.81 -6.02 13.24
C THR A 88 12.22 -6.18 13.84
N ARG A 89 12.95 -7.28 13.58
CA ARG A 89 14.18 -7.62 14.36
C ARG A 89 15.37 -8.22 13.61
N THR A 90 15.23 -8.65 12.34
CA THR A 90 16.35 -9.27 11.59
C THR A 90 16.49 -8.64 10.22
N TYR A 91 17.36 -7.63 10.11
CA TYR A 91 17.68 -6.91 8.87
C TYR A 91 18.78 -7.57 8.04
N GLU A 92 18.89 -8.90 8.11
CA GLU A 92 19.82 -9.61 7.24
C GLU A 92 19.41 -9.39 5.79
N ARG A 93 20.35 -8.97 4.95
CA ARG A 93 20.09 -8.61 3.55
C ARG A 93 19.36 -9.71 2.79
N ALA A 94 19.65 -10.97 3.08
CA ALA A 94 19.00 -12.13 2.47
C ALA A 94 17.50 -12.26 2.81
N VAL A 95 17.10 -11.81 4.00
CA VAL A 95 15.70 -11.85 4.49
C VAL A 95 14.95 -10.58 4.09
N ASP A 96 15.62 -9.43 4.12
CA ASP A 96 15.02 -8.13 3.84
C ASP A 96 14.85 -7.81 2.34
N GLU A 97 15.79 -8.29 1.51
CA GLU A 97 15.76 -8.06 0.06
C GLU A 97 14.47 -8.51 -0.63
N PRO A 98 13.90 -9.71 -0.39
CA PRO A 98 12.63 -10.10 -1.03
C PRO A 98 11.47 -9.16 -0.66
N VAL A 99 11.36 -8.75 0.60
CA VAL A 99 10.34 -7.80 1.08
C VAL A 99 10.51 -6.44 0.42
N LEU A 100 11.74 -5.94 0.38
CA LEU A 100 12.08 -4.68 -0.27
C LEU A 100 11.74 -4.70 -1.77
N ARG A 101 12.01 -5.81 -2.46
CA ARG A 101 11.69 -5.94 -3.89
C ARG A 101 10.18 -6.01 -4.14
N ALA A 102 9.43 -6.66 -3.25
CA ALA A 102 7.99 -6.76 -3.33
C ALA A 102 7.33 -5.38 -3.12
N VAL A 103 7.70 -4.66 -2.06
CA VAL A 103 7.14 -3.32 -1.80
C VAL A 103 7.54 -2.30 -2.88
N GLN A 104 8.76 -2.39 -3.42
CA GLN A 104 9.18 -1.56 -4.56
C GLN A 104 8.38 -1.88 -5.82
N ALA A 105 8.06 -3.15 -6.07
CA ALA A 105 7.20 -3.54 -7.18
C ALA A 105 5.78 -2.97 -6.99
N LEU A 106 5.28 -2.97 -5.76
CA LEU A 106 3.98 -2.40 -5.41
C LEU A 106 3.96 -0.89 -5.70
N GLN A 107 4.99 -0.18 -5.25
CA GLN A 107 5.14 1.26 -5.50
C GLN A 107 5.30 1.61 -6.98
N LYS A 108 5.96 0.76 -7.77
CA LYS A 108 6.04 0.93 -9.23
C LYS A 108 4.70 0.77 -9.94
N SER A 109 3.71 0.13 -9.30
CA SER A 109 2.36 0.02 -9.86
C SER A 109 1.52 1.30 -9.66
N VAL A 110 1.93 2.20 -8.77
CA VAL A 110 1.23 3.45 -8.48
C VAL A 110 1.73 4.56 -9.43
N PRO A 111 0.84 5.17 -10.24
CA PRO A 111 1.17 6.33 -11.08
C PRO A 111 1.70 7.50 -10.25
N THR A 112 2.55 8.34 -10.84
CA THR A 112 3.13 9.53 -10.19
C THR A 112 2.08 10.49 -9.65
N GLU A 113 0.97 10.66 -10.37
CA GLU A 113 -0.18 11.49 -9.97
C GLU A 113 -0.79 11.08 -8.62
N HIS A 114 -0.64 9.82 -8.23
CA HIS A 114 -1.21 9.29 -7.01
C HIS A 114 -0.23 9.20 -5.85
N LYS A 115 1.06 9.49 -6.06
CA LYS A 115 2.13 9.33 -5.04
C LYS A 115 2.05 10.26 -3.84
N ASP A 116 1.23 11.31 -3.91
CA ASP A 116 0.98 12.22 -2.78
C ASP A 116 -0.39 11.96 -2.09
N ASN A 117 -1.17 10.98 -2.58
CA ASN A 117 -2.50 10.68 -2.03
C ASN A 117 -2.44 10.32 -0.53
N LEU A 118 -1.38 9.65 -0.05
CA LEU A 118 -1.25 9.30 1.36
C LEU A 118 -1.29 10.53 2.25
N ARG A 119 -0.50 11.56 1.91
CA ARG A 119 -0.51 12.81 2.67
C ARG A 119 -1.85 13.52 2.54
N GLN A 120 -2.40 13.61 1.33
CA GLN A 120 -3.67 14.31 1.09
C GLN A 120 -4.85 13.67 1.86
N CYS A 121 -4.94 12.34 1.90
CA CYS A 121 -6.03 11.62 2.55
C CYS A 121 -5.87 11.53 4.07
N LEU A 122 -4.65 11.48 4.60
CA LEU A 122 -4.42 11.35 6.05
C LEU A 122 -4.22 12.70 6.77
N ARG A 123 -3.90 13.79 6.05
CA ARG A 123 -3.83 15.15 6.61
C ARG A 123 -5.11 15.59 7.33
N PRO A 124 -6.34 15.38 6.82
CA PRO A 124 -7.57 15.72 7.56
C PRO A 124 -7.72 14.93 8.86
N LEU A 125 -7.11 13.75 8.97
CA LEU A 125 -7.08 12.95 10.21
C LEU A 125 -5.96 13.40 11.18
N GLY A 126 -5.28 14.51 10.89
CA GLY A 126 -4.20 15.03 11.72
C GLY A 126 -2.84 14.37 11.51
N TRP A 127 -2.63 13.61 10.42
CA TRP A 127 -1.32 13.04 10.09
C TRP A 127 -0.48 13.99 9.23
N PRO A 128 0.60 14.61 9.77
CA PRO A 128 1.46 15.53 9.00
C PRO A 128 2.47 14.81 8.10
N GLY A 129 2.58 13.48 8.20
CA GLY A 129 3.64 12.67 7.61
C GLY A 129 4.63 12.16 8.67
N PHE A 130 5.58 11.32 8.25
CA PHE A 130 6.65 10.87 9.14
C PHE A 130 7.67 11.99 9.41
N LYS A 131 8.06 12.13 10.68
CA LYS A 131 9.25 12.89 11.05
C LYS A 131 10.49 12.04 10.74
N MET A 132 11.60 12.69 10.39
CA MET A 132 12.85 11.97 10.09
C MET A 132 13.44 11.25 11.32
N GLU A 133 13.10 11.72 12.52
CA GLU A 133 13.50 11.05 13.76
C GLU A 133 12.69 9.77 13.98
N GLY A 134 13.39 8.62 14.05
CA GLY A 134 12.79 7.33 14.37
C GLY A 134 12.14 6.60 13.19
N LEU A 135 12.37 7.03 11.94
CA LEU A 135 11.82 6.33 10.78
C LEU A 135 12.50 4.98 10.59
N THR A 136 11.76 3.90 10.80
CA THR A 136 12.24 2.52 10.55
C THR A 136 11.88 2.04 9.14
N PRO A 137 12.60 1.04 8.60
CA PRO A 137 12.23 0.41 7.34
C PRO A 137 10.79 -0.14 7.34
N ASN A 138 10.35 -0.72 8.47
CA ASN A 138 8.99 -1.23 8.64
C ASN A 138 7.94 -0.10 8.53
N MET A 139 8.14 1.03 9.21
CA MET A 139 7.25 2.20 9.11
C MET A 139 7.19 2.75 7.68
N THR A 140 8.35 2.80 7.00
CA THR A 140 8.42 3.25 5.60
C THR A 140 7.65 2.31 4.67
N ARG A 141 7.74 1.00 4.89
CA ARG A 141 7.00 0.00 4.11
C ARG A 141 5.49 0.07 4.35
N ARG A 142 5.06 0.27 5.60
CA ARG A 142 3.65 0.51 5.94
C ARG A 142 3.09 1.75 5.25
N ALA A 143 3.88 2.83 5.20
CA ALA A 143 3.55 4.01 4.40
C ALA A 143 3.33 3.66 2.93
N GLN A 144 4.26 2.87 2.36
CA GLN A 144 4.19 2.45 0.98
C GLN A 144 2.97 1.56 0.71
N VAL A 145 2.62 0.68 1.65
CA VAL A 145 1.40 -0.13 1.60
C VAL A 145 0.15 0.75 1.65
N GLY A 146 0.06 1.66 2.62
CA GLY A 146 -1.09 2.57 2.77
C GLY A 146 -1.28 3.45 1.53
N GLN A 147 -0.18 3.94 0.94
CA GLN A 147 -0.20 4.68 -0.31
C GLN A 147 -0.79 3.87 -1.47
N TRP A 148 -0.49 2.58 -1.54
CA TRP A 148 -1.07 1.69 -2.55
C TRP A 148 -2.55 1.40 -2.27
N LEU A 149 -2.95 1.20 -1.02
CA LEU A 149 -4.36 0.98 -0.64
C LEU A 149 -5.25 2.17 -0.99
N ILE A 150 -4.77 3.40 -0.78
CA ILE A 150 -5.50 4.62 -1.19
C ILE A 150 -5.61 4.69 -2.71
N TYR A 151 -4.54 4.35 -3.43
CA TYR A 151 -4.59 4.27 -4.89
C TYR A 151 -5.60 3.23 -5.35
N TYR A 152 -5.61 2.05 -4.75
CA TYR A 152 -6.60 1.02 -5.02
C TYR A 152 -8.02 1.55 -4.79
N ARG A 153 -8.28 2.16 -3.64
CA ARG A 153 -9.61 2.74 -3.31
C ARG A 153 -10.06 3.80 -4.31
N LYS A 154 -9.17 4.71 -4.72
CA LYS A 154 -9.54 5.86 -5.57
C LYS A 154 -9.57 5.55 -7.07
N ALA A 155 -8.71 4.64 -7.53
CA ALA A 155 -8.51 4.41 -8.96
C ALA A 155 -8.93 3.02 -9.45
N LEU A 156 -8.96 2.02 -8.56
CA LEU A 156 -9.23 0.62 -8.91
C LEU A 156 -10.59 0.13 -8.38
N HIS A 157 -11.06 0.68 -7.26
CA HIS A 157 -12.33 0.28 -6.65
C HIS A 157 -13.51 0.61 -7.57
N GLY A 158 -14.28 -0.42 -7.96
CA GLY A 158 -15.43 -0.28 -8.86
C GLY A 158 -15.10 -0.18 -10.35
N VAL A 159 -13.81 -0.30 -10.74
CA VAL A 159 -13.39 -0.26 -12.14
C VAL A 159 -13.06 -1.68 -12.61
N SER A 160 -13.68 -2.14 -13.69
CA SER A 160 -13.39 -3.47 -14.26
C SER A 160 -11.95 -3.55 -14.76
N LEU A 161 -11.36 -4.75 -14.72
CA LEU A 161 -10.00 -5.02 -15.22
C LEU A 161 -9.79 -4.51 -16.66
N GLU A 162 -10.82 -4.61 -17.50
CA GLU A 162 -10.80 -4.15 -18.90
C GLU A 162 -10.70 -2.63 -19.00
N GLU A 163 -11.45 -1.89 -18.17
CA GLU A 163 -11.38 -0.43 -18.14
C GLU A 163 -10.04 0.06 -17.57
N LEU A 164 -9.44 -0.68 -16.64
CA LEU A 164 -8.09 -0.41 -16.16
C LEU A 164 -7.02 -0.61 -17.23
N VAL A 165 -7.15 -1.65 -18.06
CA VAL A 165 -6.29 -1.87 -19.23
C VAL A 165 -6.48 -0.74 -20.24
N ARG A 166 -7.73 -0.39 -20.57
CA ARG A 166 -8.04 0.69 -21.52
C ARG A 166 -7.51 2.05 -21.07
N ARG A 167 -7.64 2.41 -19.79
CA ARG A 167 -7.09 3.65 -19.22
C ARG A 167 -5.56 3.67 -19.28
N ARG A 168 -4.93 2.52 -19.03
CA ARG A 168 -3.47 2.38 -19.15
C ARG A 168 -3.02 2.54 -20.60
N GLU A 169 -3.72 1.92 -21.54
CA GLU A 169 -3.43 2.04 -22.97
C GLU A 169 -3.64 3.46 -23.46
N ALA A 170 -4.72 4.13 -23.06
CA ALA A 170 -4.97 5.53 -23.37
C ALA A 170 -3.88 6.46 -22.81
N ARG A 171 -3.43 6.24 -21.57
CA ARG A 171 -2.32 6.99 -20.98
C ARG A 171 -0.99 6.73 -21.70
N GLN A 172 -0.70 5.48 -22.07
CA GLN A 172 0.49 5.16 -22.86
C GLN A 172 0.45 5.81 -24.24
N LEU A 173 -0.73 5.89 -24.87
CA LEU A 173 -0.91 6.53 -26.15
C LEU A 173 -0.75 8.05 -26.05
N GLU A 174 -1.32 8.67 -25.02
CA GLU A 174 -1.20 10.11 -24.78
C GLU A 174 0.24 10.51 -24.41
N GLU A 175 0.92 9.71 -23.58
CA GLU A 175 2.33 9.91 -23.24
C GLU A 175 3.22 9.72 -24.47
N ALA A 176 2.96 8.69 -25.30
CA ALA A 176 3.66 8.51 -26.57
C ALA A 176 3.40 9.67 -27.56
N ALA A 177 2.18 10.19 -27.60
CA ALA A 177 1.83 11.35 -28.42
C ALA A 177 2.51 12.63 -27.92
N LYS A 178 2.60 12.83 -26.60
CA LYS A 178 3.34 13.95 -25.99
C LYS A 178 4.84 13.84 -26.26
N VAL A 179 5.43 12.66 -26.15
CA VAL A 179 6.85 12.41 -26.49
C VAL A 179 7.11 12.63 -27.98
N ALA A 180 6.19 12.23 -28.86
CA ALA A 180 6.28 12.47 -30.30
C ALA A 180 6.12 13.95 -30.66
N ALA A 181 5.31 14.71 -29.91
CA ALA A 181 5.08 16.13 -30.14
C ALA A 181 6.18 17.03 -29.56
N ASP A 182 6.79 16.66 -28.43
CA ASP A 182 7.76 17.50 -27.71
C ASP A 182 9.22 17.24 -28.13
N GLY A 183 9.50 16.19 -28.91
CA GLY A 183 10.83 15.88 -29.45
C GLY A 183 11.91 15.56 -28.40
N THR A 184 11.60 15.70 -27.11
CA THR A 184 12.50 15.41 -25.99
C THR A 184 12.25 13.98 -25.52
N LEU A 185 13.20 13.09 -25.82
CA LEU A 185 13.26 11.76 -25.22
C LEU A 185 13.29 11.92 -23.69
N PRO A 186 12.43 11.22 -22.92
CA PRO A 186 12.59 11.15 -21.47
C PRO A 186 13.96 10.50 -21.18
N PRO A 187 14.72 10.96 -20.17
CA PRO A 187 16.00 10.36 -19.83
C PRO A 187 15.76 8.90 -19.46
N THR A 188 16.09 8.02 -20.40
CA THR A 188 15.90 6.59 -20.24
C THR A 188 17.03 6.12 -19.34
N GLY A 189 16.79 6.17 -18.03
CA GLY A 189 17.63 5.55 -17.02
C GLY A 189 17.63 4.03 -17.19
N THR A 190 18.34 3.53 -18.19
CA THR A 190 18.75 2.14 -18.31
C THR A 190 20.26 2.11 -18.52
N THR A 191 21.00 2.44 -17.45
CA THR A 191 22.39 1.97 -17.36
C THR A 191 22.35 0.45 -17.31
N LYS A 192 22.53 -0.18 -18.48
CA LYS A 192 23.09 -1.53 -18.58
C LYS A 192 24.53 -1.42 -18.10
N GLN A 193 24.79 -1.81 -16.86
CA GLN A 193 26.17 -2.05 -16.43
C GLN A 193 26.57 -3.42 -16.99
N GLY A 194 27.16 -3.38 -18.18
CA GLY A 194 27.81 -4.52 -18.80
C GLY A 194 29.24 -4.64 -18.29
N VAL A 195 29.55 -5.83 -17.81
CA VAL A 195 30.85 -6.50 -17.68
C VAL A 195 31.98 -5.87 -18.50
N LEU A 196 33.09 -5.59 -17.81
CA LEU A 196 34.48 -5.88 -18.21
C LEU A 196 35.33 -6.06 -16.95
#